data_AF-A0A817EHF6-F1
#
_entry.id   AF-A0A817EHF6-F1
#
_cell.length_a   1.000
_cell.length_b   1.000
_cell.length_c   1.000
_cell.angle_alpha   90.00
_cell.angle_beta   90.00
_cell.angle_gamma   90.00
#
_symmetry.space_group_name_H-M   'P 1'
#
loop_
_entity.id
_entity.type
_entity.pdbx_description
1 polymer ?
#
loop_
_entity_poly.entity_id
_entity_poly.type
_entity_poly.pdbx_seq_one_letter_code
_entity_poly.pdbx_strand_id
1 'polypeptide(L)'
;MFYYSVADPQSYNPGKTNYDPIKDACWKLGDNLSSNDLVHCVYLCVNKLSPEYDGIELGIGETIIMKAIADSTGRTASRSIQRTMFKPKPLTVSHVYKKLKEIAQLTGNKSQQRKSDKIKSLLVSCQSHESRYLVRSLIGKIRIGLAEQSMLVALAHACICNQYSNLKETLLKERLDNGTLVVKDGFCQCPSYDILVDVLVNKDGIDKLKDLCKATSSIPNETNVSTSIERY
;
A
#
# COMPACT_ATOMS: atom_id res chain seq x y z
N MET A 1 32.60 -12.87 -0.80
CA MET A 1 31.40 -12.64 -1.65
C MET A 1 30.27 -13.47 -1.05
N PHE A 2 29.60 -12.95 -0.03
CA PHE A 2 28.55 -13.69 0.68
C PHE A 2 27.23 -13.56 -0.07
N TYR A 3 26.84 -14.61 -0.79
CA TYR A 3 25.49 -14.76 -1.31
C TYR A 3 24.56 -15.03 -0.11
N TYR A 4 23.96 -14.00 0.47
CA TYR A 4 22.82 -14.21 1.36
C TYR A 4 21.69 -14.84 0.53
N SER A 5 21.28 -16.05 0.88
CA SER A 5 20.07 -16.67 0.35
C SER A 5 18.88 -15.82 0.79
N VAL A 6 18.05 -15.39 -0.15
CA VAL A 6 16.81 -14.67 0.19
C VAL A 6 15.91 -15.61 0.94
N ALA A 7 15.40 -15.16 2.09
CA ALA A 7 14.36 -15.86 2.80
C ALA A 7 13.12 -16.00 1.89
N ASP A 8 12.52 -17.19 1.85
CA ASP A 8 11.23 -17.40 1.19
C ASP A 8 10.24 -16.33 1.68
N PRO A 9 9.56 -15.56 0.79
CA PRO A 9 8.54 -14.61 1.21
C PRO A 9 7.48 -15.20 2.16
N GLN A 10 7.24 -16.51 2.11
CA GLN A 10 6.33 -17.18 3.04
C GLN A 10 6.85 -17.30 4.48
N SER A 11 8.17 -17.20 4.70
CA SER A 11 8.80 -17.20 6.03
C SER A 11 9.20 -15.80 6.51
N TYR A 12 8.86 -14.75 5.76
CA TYR A 12 9.13 -13.37 6.13
C TYR A 12 8.46 -13.00 7.45
N ASN A 13 9.26 -12.50 8.40
CA ASN A 13 8.78 -12.11 9.74
C ASN A 13 9.19 -10.67 10.09
N PRO A 14 8.34 -9.67 9.77
CA PRO A 14 8.57 -8.29 10.16
C PRO A 14 8.41 -8.03 11.67
N GLY A 15 7.91 -8.99 12.46
CA GLY A 15 7.72 -8.87 13.91
C GLY A 15 8.91 -9.36 14.75
N LYS A 16 10.06 -9.64 14.14
CA LYS A 16 11.27 -10.10 14.83
C LYS A 16 11.81 -9.00 15.77
N THR A 17 12.15 -9.35 17.02
CA THR A 17 12.60 -8.39 18.05
C THR A 17 13.82 -7.57 17.63
N ASN A 18 14.78 -8.19 16.94
CA ASN A 18 15.97 -7.54 16.39
C ASN A 18 15.96 -7.67 14.87
N TYR A 19 14.98 -7.02 14.25
CA TYR A 19 14.80 -7.04 12.80
C TYR A 19 15.91 -6.21 12.12
N ASP A 20 16.68 -6.85 11.24
CA ASP A 20 17.68 -6.21 10.38
C ASP A 20 17.07 -5.96 8.99
N PRO A 21 16.90 -4.69 8.55
CA PRO A 21 16.24 -4.36 7.29
C PRO A 21 16.87 -4.97 6.03
N ILE A 22 18.13 -5.40 6.09
CA ILE A 22 18.85 -5.99 4.96
C ILE A 22 18.88 -7.51 5.09
N LYS A 23 19.17 -8.04 6.29
CA LYS A 23 19.34 -9.49 6.48
C LYS A 23 18.02 -10.25 6.65
N ASP A 24 17.01 -9.63 7.24
CA ASP A 24 15.72 -10.26 7.53
C ASP A 24 14.67 -9.99 6.44
N ALA A 25 15.02 -9.19 5.44
CA ALA A 25 14.18 -8.96 4.27
C ALA A 25 14.03 -10.23 3.42
N CYS A 26 12.85 -10.42 2.82
CA CYS A 26 12.60 -11.50 1.85
C CYS A 26 12.82 -11.07 0.38
N TRP A 27 13.63 -10.02 0.17
CA TRP A 27 14.02 -9.50 -1.14
C TRP A 27 15.51 -9.12 -1.14
N LYS A 28 16.14 -9.02 -2.32
CA LYS A 28 17.56 -8.64 -2.45
C LYS A 28 17.73 -7.14 -2.67
N LEU A 29 18.85 -6.62 -2.18
CA LEU A 29 19.40 -5.36 -2.66
C LEU A 29 19.74 -5.50 -4.15
N GLY A 30 19.04 -4.76 -5.01
CA GLY A 30 19.15 -4.86 -6.46
C GLY A 30 17.98 -5.57 -7.16
N ASP A 31 17.04 -6.14 -6.43
CA ASP A 31 15.69 -6.31 -6.98
C ASP A 31 15.15 -4.90 -7.32
N ASN A 32 14.40 -4.75 -8.41
CA ASN A 32 13.90 -3.46 -8.94
C ASN A 32 12.86 -2.81 -7.99
N LEU A 33 13.25 -2.51 -6.76
CA LEU A 33 12.48 -1.79 -5.75
C LEU A 33 12.70 -0.31 -6.00
N SER A 34 11.67 0.35 -6.51
CA SER A 34 11.65 1.80 -6.72
C SER A 34 10.99 2.49 -5.51
N SER A 35 11.26 3.78 -5.32
CA SER A 35 10.47 4.63 -4.40
C SER A 35 8.96 4.54 -4.67
N ASN A 36 8.57 4.24 -5.93
CA ASN A 36 7.17 3.97 -6.30
C ASN A 36 6.60 2.70 -5.64
N ASP A 37 7.40 1.68 -5.38
CA ASP A 37 6.92 0.48 -4.70
C ASP A 37 6.60 0.75 -3.24
N LEU A 38 7.34 1.66 -2.59
CA LEU A 38 6.99 2.14 -1.25
C LEU A 38 5.64 2.88 -1.28
N VAL A 39 5.43 3.77 -2.24
CA VAL A 39 4.14 4.46 -2.42
C VAL A 39 3.00 3.46 -2.62
N HIS A 40 3.18 2.47 -3.50
CA HIS A 40 2.19 1.42 -3.71
C HIS A 40 1.92 0.59 -2.44
N CYS A 41 2.96 0.24 -1.67
CA CYS A 41 2.83 -0.43 -0.38
C CYS A 41 1.98 0.39 0.58
N VAL A 42 2.28 1.68 0.73
CA VAL A 42 1.55 2.58 1.63
C VAL A 42 0.08 2.64 1.24
N TYR A 43 -0.22 2.84 -0.05
CA TYR A 43 -1.59 2.85 -0.57
C TYR A 43 -2.34 1.54 -0.29
N LEU A 44 -1.71 0.38 -0.51
CA LEU A 44 -2.32 -0.92 -0.22
C LEU A 44 -2.54 -1.14 1.28
N CYS A 45 -1.65 -0.67 2.15
CA CYS A 45 -1.80 -0.76 3.61
C CYS A 45 -2.99 0.05 4.12
N VAL A 46 -3.22 1.25 3.59
CA VAL A 46 -4.39 2.07 3.93
C VAL A 46 -5.63 1.75 3.08
N ASN A 47 -5.50 0.81 2.15
CA ASN A 47 -6.55 0.43 1.20
C ASN A 47 -7.11 1.59 0.35
N LYS A 48 -6.24 2.53 -0.04
CA LYS A 48 -6.52 3.64 -0.99
C LYS A 48 -5.78 3.39 -2.30
N LEU A 49 -6.21 4.02 -3.40
CA LEU A 49 -5.56 3.90 -4.72
C LEU A 49 -5.08 5.24 -5.30
N SER A 50 -5.36 6.32 -4.60
CA SER A 50 -4.97 7.69 -4.95
C SER A 50 -5.14 8.57 -3.70
N PRO A 51 -4.65 9.81 -3.75
CA PRO A 51 -5.16 10.87 -2.87
C PRO A 51 -6.69 10.99 -2.96
N GLU A 52 -7.32 11.47 -1.89
CA GLU A 52 -8.79 11.54 -1.80
C GLU A 52 -9.39 12.49 -2.84
N TYR A 53 -8.70 13.60 -3.13
CA TYR A 53 -9.13 14.60 -4.11
C TYR A 53 -9.17 14.09 -5.56
N ASP A 54 -8.53 12.96 -5.86
CA ASP A 54 -8.60 12.33 -7.19
C ASP A 54 -9.92 11.54 -7.39
N GLY A 55 -10.64 11.24 -6.31
CA GLY A 55 -11.93 10.54 -6.36
C GLY A 55 -11.88 9.13 -6.95
N ILE A 56 -10.71 8.48 -6.99
CA ILE A 56 -10.57 7.11 -7.50
C ILE A 56 -11.01 6.13 -6.42
N GLU A 57 -12.23 5.63 -6.56
CA GLU A 57 -12.74 4.53 -5.77
C GLU A 57 -12.75 3.22 -6.57
N LEU A 58 -12.59 2.11 -5.87
CA LEU A 58 -12.62 0.80 -6.51
C LEU A 58 -13.99 0.53 -7.20
N GLY A 59 -15.07 0.98 -6.56
CA GLY A 59 -16.43 0.93 -7.10
C GLY A 59 -16.85 -0.47 -7.56
N ILE A 60 -16.53 -1.50 -6.77
CA ILE A 60 -16.84 -2.91 -7.07
C ILE A 60 -17.91 -3.38 -6.10
N GLY A 61 -19.10 -3.71 -6.62
CA GLY A 61 -20.13 -4.38 -5.83
C GLY A 61 -19.70 -5.78 -5.40
N GLU A 62 -20.13 -6.20 -4.20
CA GLU A 62 -19.78 -7.51 -3.62
C GLU A 62 -20.14 -8.68 -4.54
N THR A 63 -21.19 -8.54 -5.35
CA THR A 63 -21.62 -9.56 -6.34
C THR A 63 -20.54 -9.87 -7.38
N ILE A 64 -19.79 -8.87 -7.83
CA ILE A 64 -18.70 -9.04 -8.81
C ILE A 64 -17.54 -9.78 -8.16
N ILE A 65 -17.22 -9.43 -6.91
CA ILE A 65 -16.16 -10.07 -6.13
C ILE A 65 -16.52 -11.54 -5.90
N MET A 66 -17.75 -11.82 -5.46
CA MET A 66 -18.25 -13.18 -5.24
C MET A 66 -18.25 -14.01 -6.53
N LYS A 67 -18.65 -13.41 -7.66
CA LYS A 67 -18.56 -14.05 -8.98
C LYS A 67 -17.11 -14.41 -9.33
N ALA A 68 -16.17 -13.47 -9.17
CA ALA A 68 -14.77 -13.70 -9.46
C ALA A 68 -14.15 -14.80 -8.59
N ILE A 69 -14.52 -14.87 -7.30
CA ILE A 69 -14.11 -15.94 -6.37
C ILE A 69 -14.69 -17.30 -6.80
N ALA A 70 -15.98 -17.35 -7.14
CA ALA A 70 -16.62 -18.58 -7.60
C ALA A 70 -15.94 -19.09 -8.89
N ASP A 71 -15.64 -18.19 -9.83
CA ASP A 71 -14.98 -18.49 -11.09
C ASP A 71 -13.50 -18.84 -10.94
N SER A 72 -12.80 -18.32 -9.93
CA SER A 72 -11.39 -18.65 -9.66
C SER A 72 -11.22 -19.96 -8.88
N THR A 73 -12.19 -20.30 -8.03
CA THR A 73 -12.18 -21.53 -7.20
C THR A 73 -12.82 -22.73 -7.89
N GLY A 74 -13.43 -22.55 -9.06
CA GLY A 74 -14.09 -23.63 -9.82
C GLY A 74 -15.37 -24.15 -9.16
N ARG A 75 -16.03 -23.33 -8.33
CA ARG A 75 -17.26 -23.71 -7.60
C ARG A 75 -18.54 -23.52 -8.42
N THR A 76 -18.45 -23.08 -9.67
CA THR A 76 -19.56 -23.10 -10.63
C THR A 76 -19.67 -24.51 -11.24
N ALA A 77 -20.87 -25.10 -11.17
CA ALA A 77 -21.19 -26.53 -11.34
C ALA A 77 -20.86 -27.20 -12.69
N SER A 78 -19.99 -26.64 -13.53
CA SER A 78 -19.66 -27.25 -14.83
C SER A 78 -18.24 -26.98 -15.37
N ARG A 79 -17.35 -26.29 -14.63
CA ARG A 79 -16.02 -25.95 -15.16
C ARG A 79 -14.90 -26.65 -14.42
N SER A 80 -14.22 -27.53 -15.15
CA SER A 80 -12.94 -28.16 -14.78
C SER A 80 -12.00 -27.11 -14.17
N ILE A 81 -11.44 -27.41 -13.00
CA ILE A 81 -10.38 -26.60 -12.39
C ILE A 81 -9.23 -26.59 -13.40
N GLN A 82 -9.02 -25.48 -14.12
CA GLN A 82 -7.80 -25.27 -14.89
C GLN A 82 -6.64 -25.08 -13.91
N ARG A 83 -6.18 -26.18 -13.30
CA ARG A 83 -4.87 -26.22 -12.65
C ARG A 83 -3.86 -25.97 -13.76
N THR A 84 -3.29 -24.77 -13.78
CA THR A 84 -2.21 -24.47 -14.72
C THR A 84 -1.06 -25.40 -14.39
N MET A 85 -0.50 -26.09 -15.40
CA MET A 85 0.63 -27.02 -15.22
C MET A 85 1.86 -26.36 -14.57
N PHE A 86 1.95 -25.03 -14.63
CA PHE A 86 2.98 -24.23 -14.00
C PHE A 86 2.38 -23.28 -12.97
N LYS A 87 3.12 -23.08 -11.87
CA LYS A 87 2.80 -22.04 -10.90
C LYS A 87 2.90 -20.68 -11.60
N PRO A 88 1.86 -19.82 -11.51
CA PRO A 88 1.94 -18.46 -12.04
C PRO A 88 3.05 -17.67 -11.34
N LYS A 89 3.58 -16.66 -12.05
CA LYS A 89 4.61 -15.77 -11.50
C LYS A 89 4.07 -15.13 -10.20
N PRO A 90 4.88 -15.07 -9.12
CA PRO A 90 4.47 -14.42 -7.87
C PRO A 90 4.00 -12.98 -8.10
N LEU A 91 3.00 -12.57 -7.32
CA LEU A 91 2.47 -11.21 -7.35
C LEU A 91 3.52 -10.24 -6.76
N THR A 92 3.58 -9.03 -7.33
CA THR A 92 4.38 -7.93 -6.80
C THR A 92 3.47 -6.79 -6.39
N VAL A 93 3.90 -5.98 -5.42
CA VAL A 93 3.14 -4.82 -4.93
C VAL A 93 2.76 -3.88 -6.08
N SER A 94 3.74 -3.52 -6.93
CA SER A 94 3.52 -2.68 -8.11
C SER A 94 2.45 -3.26 -9.03
N HIS A 95 2.50 -4.58 -9.28
CA HIS A 95 1.54 -5.25 -10.16
C HIS A 95 0.12 -5.23 -9.57
N VAL A 96 -0.01 -5.58 -8.29
CA VAL A 96 -1.31 -5.60 -7.59
C VAL A 96 -1.91 -4.20 -7.56
N TYR A 97 -1.15 -3.19 -7.13
CA TYR A 97 -1.62 -1.81 -7.08
C TYR A 97 -2.07 -1.31 -8.46
N LYS A 98 -1.24 -1.47 -9.50
CA LYS A 98 -1.59 -1.06 -10.87
C LYS A 98 -2.83 -1.77 -11.38
N LYS A 99 -3.00 -3.06 -11.09
CA LYS A 99 -4.19 -3.82 -11.47
C LYS A 99 -5.44 -3.34 -10.74
N LEU A 100 -5.36 -3.04 -9.44
CA LEU A 100 -6.48 -2.50 -8.68
C LEU A 100 -6.86 -1.10 -9.18
N LYS A 101 -5.88 -0.24 -9.47
CA LYS A 101 -6.11 1.09 -10.08
C LYS A 101 -6.75 0.98 -11.47
N GLU A 102 -6.28 0.04 -12.30
CA GLU A 102 -6.88 -0.27 -13.59
C GLU A 102 -8.35 -0.72 -13.43
N ILE A 103 -8.64 -1.58 -12.45
CA ILE A 103 -10.02 -2.04 -12.17
C ILE A 103 -10.92 -0.89 -11.70
N ALA A 104 -10.42 0.01 -10.86
CA ALA A 104 -11.14 1.19 -10.39
C ALA A 104 -11.55 2.10 -11.55
N GLN A 105 -10.64 2.32 -12.50
CA GLN A 105 -10.83 3.20 -13.65
C GLN A 105 -11.66 2.58 -14.79
N LEU A 106 -11.98 1.29 -14.73
CA LEU A 106 -12.80 0.64 -15.76
C LEU A 106 -14.27 1.12 -15.72
N THR A 107 -14.70 1.78 -16.79
CA THR A 107 -16.08 2.23 -16.99
C THR A 107 -16.65 1.74 -18.33
N GLY A 108 -17.95 1.99 -18.56
CA GLY A 108 -18.62 1.69 -19.83
C GLY A 108 -19.21 0.29 -19.94
N ASN A 109 -19.70 -0.03 -21.14
CA ASN A 109 -20.39 -1.30 -21.41
C ASN A 109 -19.41 -2.48 -21.27
N LYS A 110 -19.87 -3.59 -20.65
CA LYS A 110 -19.05 -4.75 -20.27
C LYS A 110 -17.97 -4.50 -19.20
N SER A 111 -17.89 -3.31 -18.60
CA SER A 111 -16.94 -3.00 -17.52
C SER A 111 -17.01 -4.01 -16.38
N GLN A 112 -18.22 -4.36 -15.95
CA GLN A 112 -18.48 -5.34 -14.88
C GLN A 112 -17.81 -6.71 -15.13
N GLN A 113 -17.92 -7.22 -16.36
CA GLN A 113 -17.29 -8.48 -16.74
C GLN A 113 -15.75 -8.34 -16.74
N ARG A 114 -15.22 -7.24 -17.31
CA ARG A 114 -13.77 -6.98 -17.33
C ARG A 114 -13.19 -6.83 -15.93
N LYS A 115 -13.91 -6.18 -15.00
CA LYS A 115 -13.53 -6.09 -13.58
C LYS A 115 -13.44 -7.50 -12.98
N SER A 116 -14.48 -8.31 -13.16
CA SER A 116 -14.51 -9.71 -12.71
C SER A 116 -13.34 -10.54 -13.25
N ASP A 117 -13.04 -10.42 -14.55
CA ASP A 117 -11.96 -11.19 -15.20
C ASP A 117 -10.57 -10.80 -14.66
N LYS A 118 -10.34 -9.50 -14.43
CA LYS A 118 -9.08 -9.02 -13.83
C LYS A 118 -8.91 -9.49 -12.38
N ILE A 119 -9.97 -9.42 -11.57
CA ILE A 119 -9.96 -9.94 -10.19
C ILE A 119 -9.66 -11.43 -10.19
N LYS A 120 -10.32 -12.21 -11.06
CA LYS A 120 -10.07 -13.64 -11.22
C LYS A 120 -8.59 -13.90 -11.55
N SER A 121 -8.01 -13.14 -12.48
CA SER A 121 -6.60 -13.29 -12.85
C SER A 121 -5.64 -13.05 -11.67
N LEU A 122 -5.95 -12.08 -10.81
CA LEU A 122 -5.17 -11.85 -9.58
C LEU A 122 -5.33 -13.02 -8.61
N LEU A 123 -6.57 -13.48 -8.38
CA LEU A 123 -6.87 -14.59 -7.45
C LEU A 123 -6.21 -15.91 -7.86
N VAL A 124 -6.11 -16.19 -9.16
CA VAL A 124 -5.41 -17.37 -9.68
C VAL A 124 -3.90 -17.29 -9.44
N SER A 125 -3.35 -16.09 -9.39
CA SER A 125 -1.91 -15.86 -9.17
C SER A 125 -1.53 -15.80 -7.69
N CYS A 126 -2.51 -15.65 -6.80
CA CYS A 126 -2.29 -15.55 -5.36
C CYS A 126 -1.69 -16.84 -4.78
N GLN A 127 -0.75 -16.67 -3.85
CA GLN A 127 -0.12 -17.73 -3.07
C GLN A 127 -0.47 -17.60 -1.58
N SER A 128 -0.66 -18.73 -0.91
CA SER A 128 -0.86 -18.79 0.55
C SER A 128 -1.96 -17.82 1.05
N HIS A 129 -1.59 -16.78 1.79
CA HIS A 129 -2.47 -15.82 2.44
C HIS A 129 -2.79 -14.57 1.60
N GLU A 130 -2.19 -14.40 0.42
CA GLU A 130 -2.41 -13.22 -0.44
C GLU A 130 -3.88 -13.04 -0.83
N SER A 131 -4.56 -14.14 -1.19
CA SER A 131 -5.97 -14.12 -1.61
C SER A 131 -6.89 -13.54 -0.55
N ARG A 132 -6.61 -13.81 0.73
CA ARG A 132 -7.38 -13.26 1.87
C ARG A 132 -7.28 -11.75 1.90
N TYR A 133 -6.07 -11.19 1.79
CA TYR A 133 -5.87 -9.74 1.86
C TYR A 133 -6.34 -9.03 0.58
N LEU A 134 -6.17 -9.66 -0.58
CA LEU A 134 -6.70 -9.15 -1.84
C LEU A 134 -8.24 -9.04 -1.80
N VAL A 135 -8.95 -10.10 -1.39
CA VAL A 135 -10.42 -10.07 -1.27
C VAL A 135 -10.88 -9.03 -0.26
N ARG A 136 -10.20 -8.92 0.89
CA ARG A 136 -10.52 -7.90 1.90
C ARG A 136 -10.30 -6.47 1.39
N SER A 137 -9.24 -6.25 0.62
CA SER A 137 -8.97 -4.98 -0.05
C SER A 137 -10.08 -4.64 -1.05
N LEU A 138 -10.49 -5.61 -1.89
CA LEU A 138 -11.57 -5.45 -2.86
C LEU A 138 -12.93 -5.12 -2.20
N ILE A 139 -13.21 -5.66 -1.02
CA ILE A 139 -14.44 -5.39 -0.24
C ILE A 139 -14.39 -3.99 0.44
N GLY A 140 -13.21 -3.36 0.51
CA GLY A 140 -13.03 -2.11 1.25
C GLY A 140 -12.76 -2.30 2.75
N LYS A 141 -12.56 -3.55 3.20
CA LYS A 141 -12.44 -3.90 4.64
C LYS A 141 -11.20 -4.74 4.89
N ILE A 142 -10.02 -4.12 4.85
CA ILE A 142 -8.70 -4.78 5.01
C ILE A 142 -8.53 -5.45 6.39
N ARG A 143 -9.03 -4.80 7.48
CA ARG A 143 -9.03 -5.29 8.88
C ARG A 143 -7.66 -5.80 9.38
N ILE A 144 -6.60 -5.04 9.13
CA ILE A 144 -5.23 -5.35 9.63
C ILE A 144 -4.91 -4.69 10.98
N GLY A 145 -5.84 -3.95 11.57
CA GLY A 145 -5.60 -3.22 12.84
C GLY A 145 -4.69 -2.00 12.69
N LEU A 146 -4.43 -1.58 11.45
CA LEU A 146 -3.62 -0.42 11.10
C LEU A 146 -4.50 0.60 10.37
N ALA A 147 -4.31 1.87 10.68
CA ALA A 147 -4.98 2.99 10.02
C ALA A 147 -3.95 4.03 9.53
N GLU A 148 -4.43 5.06 8.84
CA GLU A 148 -3.61 6.13 8.26
C GLU A 148 -2.62 6.75 9.26
N GLN A 149 -3.08 7.05 10.47
CA GLN A 149 -2.21 7.61 11.51
C GLN A 149 -1.03 6.70 11.85
N SER A 150 -1.24 5.39 11.88
CA SER A 150 -0.17 4.41 12.09
C SER A 150 0.80 4.36 10.91
N MET A 151 0.32 4.54 9.67
CA MET A 151 1.20 4.61 8.50
C MET A 151 2.10 5.84 8.54
N LEU A 152 1.58 7.01 8.91
CA LEU A 152 2.37 8.23 9.01
C LEU A 152 3.47 8.11 10.08
N VAL A 153 3.15 7.53 11.24
CA VAL A 153 4.13 7.24 12.29
C VAL A 153 5.20 6.27 11.78
N ALA A 154 4.80 5.18 11.11
CA ALA A 154 5.74 4.19 10.60
C ALA A 154 6.69 4.77 9.55
N LEU A 155 6.20 5.62 8.63
CA LEU A 155 7.03 6.30 7.63
C LEU A 155 8.03 7.27 8.28
N ALA A 156 7.59 8.06 9.27
CA ALA A 156 8.46 8.96 10.01
C ALA A 156 9.56 8.19 10.73
N HIS A 157 9.20 7.13 11.46
CA HIS A 157 10.15 6.29 12.19
C HIS A 157 11.13 5.60 11.24
N ALA A 158 10.66 5.04 10.13
CA ALA A 158 11.51 4.38 9.14
C ALA A 158 12.56 5.35 8.56
N CYS A 159 12.16 6.58 8.24
CA CYS A 159 13.06 7.61 7.73
C CYS A 159 14.14 7.99 8.77
N ILE A 160 13.74 8.22 10.03
CA ILE A 160 14.65 8.63 11.11
C ILE A 160 15.62 7.50 11.46
N CYS A 161 15.13 6.27 11.65
CA CYS A 161 15.98 5.14 11.99
C CYS A 161 17.03 4.86 10.89
N ASN A 162 16.68 5.11 9.62
CA ASN A 162 17.63 4.99 8.52
C ASN A 162 18.67 6.12 8.51
N GLN A 163 18.28 7.36 8.83
CA GLN A 163 19.19 8.51 8.86
C GLN A 163 20.10 8.55 10.09
N TYR A 164 19.62 8.04 11.23
CA TYR A 164 20.25 8.24 12.53
C TYR A 164 20.48 6.92 13.30
N SER A 165 21.08 5.92 12.64
CA SER A 165 21.27 4.57 13.19
C SER A 165 22.10 4.50 14.48
N ASN A 166 22.90 5.53 14.80
CA ASN A 166 23.90 5.51 15.88
C ASN A 166 23.58 6.49 17.04
N LEU A 167 22.35 7.05 17.09
CA LEU A 167 21.95 7.95 18.18
C LEU A 167 21.74 7.21 19.50
N LYS A 168 21.93 7.92 20.62
CA LYS A 168 21.52 7.44 21.94
C LYS A 168 19.99 7.29 22.00
N GLU A 169 19.51 6.26 22.70
CA GLU A 169 18.09 5.89 22.77
C GLU A 169 17.17 7.05 23.20
N THR A 170 17.59 7.86 24.17
CA THR A 170 16.81 9.01 24.67
C THR A 170 16.61 10.09 23.60
N LEU A 171 17.69 10.48 22.91
CA LEU A 171 17.65 11.46 21.83
C LEU A 171 16.92 10.91 20.59
N LEU A 172 17.06 9.61 20.34
CA LEU A 172 16.34 8.94 19.25
C LEU A 172 14.82 9.02 19.48
N LYS A 173 14.36 8.70 20.69
CA LYS A 173 12.94 8.77 21.03
C LYS A 173 12.36 10.18 20.85
N GLU A 174 13.07 11.20 21.34
CA GLU A 174 12.67 12.60 21.15
C GLU A 174 12.60 12.98 19.66
N ARG A 175 13.55 12.51 18.84
CA ARG A 175 13.55 12.77 17.39
C ARG A 175 12.41 12.04 16.68
N LEU A 176 12.08 10.82 17.09
CA LEU A 176 10.96 10.04 16.56
C LEU A 176 9.63 10.73 16.82
N ASP A 177 9.42 11.22 18.05
CA ASP A 177 8.20 11.96 18.42
C ASP A 177 8.08 13.26 17.62
N ASN A 178 9.15 14.05 17.53
CA ASN A 178 9.18 15.30 16.78
C ASN A 178 8.98 15.09 15.27
N GLY A 179 9.66 14.10 14.68
CA GLY A 179 9.53 13.83 13.25
C GLY A 179 8.17 13.26 12.87
N THR A 180 7.55 12.49 13.76
CA THR A 180 6.16 12.04 13.59
C THR A 180 5.21 13.23 13.51
N LEU A 181 5.37 14.24 14.37
CA LEU A 181 4.55 15.45 14.33
C LEU A 181 4.72 16.20 12.99
N VAL A 182 5.97 16.40 12.56
CA VAL A 182 6.27 17.06 11.27
C VAL A 182 5.64 16.33 10.08
N VAL A 183 5.73 14.99 10.05
CA VAL A 183 5.13 14.19 8.97
C VAL A 183 3.61 14.27 8.98
N LYS A 184 2.98 14.23 10.15
CA LYS A 184 1.54 14.40 10.27
C LYS A 184 1.09 15.79 9.81
N ASP A 185 1.76 16.84 10.30
CA ASP A 185 1.43 18.22 9.93
C ASP A 185 1.61 18.47 8.42
N GLY A 186 2.66 17.90 7.82
CA GLY A 186 2.88 17.99 6.38
C GLY A 186 1.84 17.23 5.57
N PHE A 187 1.43 16.04 6.02
CA PHE A 187 0.37 15.28 5.35
C PHE A 187 -1.00 15.95 5.47
N CYS A 188 -1.33 16.56 6.62
CA CYS A 188 -2.57 17.33 6.79
C CYS A 188 -2.67 18.52 5.81
N GLN A 189 -1.54 19.10 5.42
CA GLN A 189 -1.46 20.21 4.46
C GLN A 189 -1.40 19.73 3.01
N CYS A 190 -0.96 18.49 2.78
CA CYS A 190 -0.85 17.91 1.45
C CYS A 190 -1.12 16.40 1.56
N PRO A 191 -2.39 15.96 1.52
CA PRO A 191 -2.80 14.58 1.76
C PRO A 191 -2.50 13.69 0.54
N SER A 192 -1.23 13.57 0.18
CA SER A 192 -0.73 12.75 -0.94
C SER A 192 0.51 11.97 -0.50
N TYR A 193 0.41 10.64 -0.54
CA TYR A 193 1.55 9.77 -0.27
C TYR A 193 2.60 9.81 -1.38
N ASP A 194 2.20 10.08 -2.63
CA ASP A 194 3.15 10.26 -3.73
C ASP A 194 4.14 11.39 -3.40
N ILE A 195 3.61 12.54 -2.97
CA ILE A 195 4.40 13.72 -2.62
C ILE A 195 5.16 13.48 -1.31
N LEU A 196 4.48 12.97 -0.29
CA LEU A 196 5.10 12.74 1.02
C LEU A 196 6.30 11.79 0.92
N VAL A 197 6.13 10.65 0.26
CA VAL A 197 7.19 9.65 0.12
C VAL A 197 8.33 10.18 -0.76
N ASP A 198 8.03 10.91 -1.82
CA ASP A 198 9.06 11.55 -2.66
C ASP A 198 9.95 12.49 -1.84
N VAL A 199 9.36 13.32 -0.97
CA VAL A 199 10.16 14.20 -0.11
C VAL A 199 10.95 13.42 0.93
N LEU A 200 10.33 12.44 1.58
CA LEU A 200 10.98 11.64 2.61
C LEU A 200 12.16 10.82 2.09
N VAL A 201 12.09 10.33 0.85
CA VAL A 201 13.10 9.42 0.28
C VAL A 201 14.09 10.15 -0.63
N ASN A 202 13.64 11.08 -1.48
CA ASN A 202 14.46 11.65 -2.55
C ASN A 202 14.95 13.08 -2.26
N LYS A 203 14.32 13.84 -1.34
CA LYS A 203 14.60 15.26 -1.10
C LYS A 203 15.05 15.55 0.34
N ASP A 204 16.02 14.78 0.84
CA ASP A 204 16.68 15.00 2.14
C ASP A 204 15.81 14.80 3.40
N GLY A 205 14.66 14.12 3.29
CA GLY A 205 13.93 13.58 4.44
C GLY A 205 13.08 14.59 5.22
N ILE A 206 12.98 14.38 6.53
CA ILE A 206 12.01 15.09 7.39
C ILE A 206 12.31 16.60 7.51
N ASP A 207 13.56 17.02 7.39
CA ASP A 207 13.94 18.42 7.60
C ASP A 207 13.37 19.35 6.51
N LYS A 208 13.23 18.86 5.27
CA LYS A 208 12.64 19.63 4.15
C LYS A 208 11.11 19.58 4.10
N LEU A 209 10.47 18.73 4.89
CA LEU A 209 9.01 18.62 4.90
C LEU A 209 8.34 19.94 5.33
N LYS A 210 9.02 20.74 6.13
CA LYS A 210 8.57 22.08 6.57
C LYS A 210 8.43 23.09 5.41
N ASP A 211 9.17 22.88 4.33
CA ASP A 211 9.11 23.75 3.15
C ASP A 211 8.04 23.31 2.15
N LEU A 212 7.65 22.03 2.18
CA LEU A 212 6.52 21.45 1.44
C LEU A 212 5.20 22.18 1.77
N CYS A 213 5.04 22.52 3.06
CA CYS A 213 3.95 23.31 3.63
C CYS A 213 3.79 24.71 2.98
N LYS A 214 4.86 25.29 2.42
CA LYS A 214 4.82 26.63 1.82
C LYS A 214 4.54 26.62 0.31
N ALA A 215 4.82 25.51 -0.37
CA ALA A 215 4.78 25.43 -1.83
C ALA A 215 3.39 25.04 -2.39
N THR A 216 2.53 24.44 -1.58
CA THR A 216 1.32 23.75 -2.06
C THR A 216 0.06 24.60 -1.83
N SER A 217 -0.09 25.70 -2.57
CA SER A 217 -1.31 26.53 -2.55
C SER A 217 -2.42 26.01 -3.50
N SER A 218 -2.22 24.85 -4.14
CA SER A 218 -3.10 24.33 -5.21
C SER A 218 -3.79 22.99 -4.91
N ILE A 219 -3.51 22.35 -3.76
CA ILE A 219 -4.13 21.07 -3.37
C ILE A 219 -5.16 21.34 -2.26
N PRO A 220 -6.34 20.69 -2.26
CA PRO A 220 -7.34 20.87 -1.21
C PRO A 220 -6.84 20.32 0.13
N ASN A 221 -6.92 21.12 1.19
CA ASN A 221 -6.62 20.70 2.56
C ASN A 221 -7.84 19.99 3.18
N GLU A 222 -7.61 18.97 4.02
CA GLU A 222 -8.67 18.21 4.70
C GLU A 222 -9.52 19.05 5.69
N THR A 223 -9.12 20.30 5.96
CA THR A 223 -9.70 21.13 7.02
C THR A 223 -11.11 21.69 6.76
N ASN A 224 -11.80 21.29 5.68
CA ASN A 224 -13.13 21.83 5.34
C ASN A 224 -14.24 20.77 5.12
N VAL A 225 -14.06 19.50 5.49
CA VAL A 225 -15.08 18.46 5.23
C VAL A 225 -16.06 18.24 6.41
N SER A 226 -15.80 18.81 7.59
CA SER A 226 -16.62 18.55 8.78
C SER A 226 -17.80 19.50 9.02
N THR A 227 -18.10 20.46 8.13
CA THR A 227 -19.15 21.48 8.40
C THR A 227 -20.30 21.52 7.38
N SER A 228 -20.51 20.48 6.57
CA SER A 228 -21.60 20.50 5.56
C SER A 228 -22.60 19.34 5.62
N ILE A 229 -22.70 18.61 6.74
CA ILE A 229 -23.75 17.57 6.90
C ILE A 229 -24.98 18.06 7.70
N GLU A 230 -25.00 19.29 8.21
CA GLU A 230 -26.24 19.89 8.73
C GLU A 230 -26.77 20.97 7.77
N ARG A 231 -27.50 20.52 6.74
CA ARG A 231 -28.61 21.23 6.06
C ARG A 231 -29.04 20.38 4.88
N TYR A 232 -29.97 19.46 5.13
CA TYR A 232 -31.21 19.22 4.37
C TYR A 232 -32.00 18.11 5.06
#